data_AF-A0A3A6MYZ0-F1
#
_entry.id   AF-A0A3A6MYZ0-F1
#
_cell.length_a   1.000
_cell.length_b   1.000
_cell.length_c   1.000
_cell.angle_alpha   90.00
_cell.angle_beta   90.00
_cell.angle_gamma   90.00
#
_symmetry.space_group_name_H-M   'P 1'
#
loop_
_entity.id
_entity.type
_entity.pdbx_description
1 polymer ?
#
loop_
_entity_poly.entity_id
_entity_poly.type
_entity_poly.pdbx_seq_one_letter_code
_entity_poly.pdbx_strand_id
1 'polypeptide(L)'
;MSMSILVARLEMGDLHCRLCCDGKRVFLEDAVEVITSRVQPYLERDLEYKSSDWVDGKEVKQVHTAVPGTAEHFSALVWHYIPHRAKVGVSVIKNEGEVPFEERAEILRDDL
;
A
#
# COMPACT_ATOMS: atom_id res chain seq x y z
N MET A 1 -22.23 -1.93 -1.65
CA MET A 1 -20.90 -2.57 -1.77
C MET A 1 -19.97 -1.76 -0.91
N SER A 2 -19.49 -2.35 0.17
CA SER A 2 -18.55 -1.63 0.99
C SER A 2 -17.13 -1.82 0.46
N MET A 3 -16.32 -0.77 0.54
CA MET A 3 -14.94 -0.77 0.07
C MET A 3 -14.05 -0.88 1.31
N SER A 4 -13.42 -2.04 1.51
CA SER A 4 -12.37 -2.20 2.52
C SER A 4 -11.18 -1.31 2.13
N ILE A 5 -10.79 -0.38 3.02
CA ILE A 5 -9.60 0.44 2.82
C ILE A 5 -8.41 -0.23 3.51
N LEU A 6 -7.41 -0.65 2.73
CA LEU A 6 -6.12 -1.08 3.29
C LEU A 6 -5.25 0.16 3.48
N VAL A 7 -4.64 0.29 4.65
CA VAL A 7 -3.82 1.44 5.01
C VAL A 7 -2.49 0.98 5.58
N ALA A 8 -1.40 1.61 5.14
CA ALA A 8 -0.08 1.43 5.74
C ALA A 8 0.52 2.80 6.12
N ARG A 9 1.12 2.89 7.31
CA ARG A 9 1.88 4.07 7.70
C ARG A 9 3.30 3.97 7.16
N LEU A 10 3.71 5.01 6.43
CA LEU A 10 5.06 5.15 5.89
C LEU A 10 5.85 6.16 6.71
N GLU A 11 7.14 5.88 6.91
CA GLU A 11 8.01 6.70 7.77
C GLU A 11 9.41 6.88 7.17
N MET A 12 9.97 8.08 7.30
CA MET A 12 11.36 8.37 6.94
C MET A 12 11.93 9.45 7.87
N GLY A 13 12.66 9.02 8.90
CA GLY A 13 13.02 9.90 10.01
C GLY A 13 11.76 10.34 10.75
N ASP A 14 11.63 11.64 11.01
CA ASP A 14 10.44 12.23 11.66
C ASP A 14 9.25 12.42 10.70
N LEU A 15 9.45 12.18 9.40
CA LEU A 15 8.44 12.34 8.37
C LEU A 15 7.56 11.10 8.29
N HIS A 16 6.26 11.30 8.12
CA HIS A 16 5.30 10.22 7.98
C HIS A 16 4.20 10.57 7.00
N CYS A 17 3.58 9.53 6.43
CA CYS A 17 2.37 9.65 5.62
C CYS A 17 1.60 8.33 5.60
N ARG A 18 0.47 8.28 4.90
CA ARG A 18 -0.34 7.07 4.73
C ARG A 18 -0.26 6.61 3.28
N LEU A 19 -0.08 5.30 3.08
CA LEU A 19 -0.36 4.61 1.84
C LEU A 19 -1.73 3.95 1.96
N CYS A 20 -2.65 4.30 1.08
CA CYS A 20 -4.03 3.84 1.12
C CYS A 20 -4.37 3.07 -0.16
N CYS A 21 -5.14 1.99 -0.03
CA CYS A 21 -5.72 1.26 -1.15
C CYS A 21 -7.22 1.14 -0.94
N ASP A 22 -7.99 1.70 -1.87
CA ASP A 22 -9.46 1.65 -1.86
C ASP A 22 -10.02 0.44 -2.62
N GLY A 23 -9.17 -0.44 -3.15
CA GLY A 23 -9.56 -1.56 -4.01
C GLY A 23 -9.72 -1.20 -5.49
N LYS A 24 -9.42 0.05 -5.87
CA LYS A 24 -9.31 0.51 -7.27
C LYS A 24 -7.98 1.20 -7.54
N ARG A 25 -7.41 1.88 -6.54
CA ARG A 25 -6.16 2.65 -6.64
C ARG A 25 -5.39 2.55 -5.34
N VAL A 26 -4.06 2.64 -5.47
CA VAL A 26 -3.18 2.88 -4.33
C VAL A 26 -2.65 4.30 -4.42
N PHE A 27 -2.77 5.06 -3.33
CA PHE A 27 -2.42 6.47 -3.28
C PHE A 27 -1.81 6.85 -1.93
N LEU A 28 -1.24 8.05 -1.87
CA LEU A 28 -0.67 8.60 -0.65
C LEU A 28 -1.58 9.69 -0.07
N GLU A 29 -1.76 9.70 1.24
CA GLU A 29 -2.39 10.80 2.00
C GLU A 29 -1.34 11.43 2.92
N ASP A 30 -1.45 12.75 3.12
CA ASP A 30 -0.56 13.56 3.96
C ASP A 30 0.94 13.42 3.64
N ALA A 31 1.25 13.10 2.38
CA ALA A 31 2.62 12.80 1.99
C ALA A 31 3.44 14.06 1.69
N VAL A 32 4.53 14.18 2.43
CA VAL A 32 5.60 15.14 2.15
C VAL A 32 6.36 14.76 0.88
N GLU A 33 6.83 15.78 0.15
CA GLU A 33 7.46 15.65 -1.18
C GLU A 33 8.57 14.59 -1.26
N VAL A 34 9.37 14.47 -0.20
CA VAL A 34 10.47 13.51 -0.16
C VAL A 34 10.02 12.05 -0.07
N ILE A 35 8.90 11.76 0.60
CA ILE A 35 8.32 10.40 0.61
C ILE A 35 7.60 10.17 -0.72
N THR A 36 6.85 11.17 -1.20
CA THR A 36 6.13 11.12 -2.49
C THR A 36 7.08 10.77 -3.64
N SER A 37 8.19 11.50 -3.80
CA SER A 37 9.14 11.27 -4.89
C SER A 37 9.75 9.86 -4.90
N ARG A 38 9.85 9.21 -3.74
CA ARG A 38 10.38 7.84 -3.61
C ARG A 38 9.33 6.78 -3.88
N VAL A 39 8.07 7.02 -3.51
CA VAL A 39 7.01 6.01 -3.57
C VAL A 39 6.21 6.10 -4.87
N GLN A 40 5.97 7.31 -5.39
CA GLN A 40 5.18 7.57 -6.61
C GLN A 40 5.56 6.68 -7.80
N PRO A 41 6.84 6.39 -8.10
CA PRO A 41 7.22 5.56 -9.25
C PRO A 41 6.67 4.12 -9.21
N TYR A 42 6.14 3.66 -8.07
CA TYR A 42 5.65 2.30 -7.89
C TYR A 42 4.12 2.21 -7.85
N LEU A 43 3.40 3.34 -7.73
CA LEU A 43 1.96 3.33 -7.47
C LEU A 43 1.10 2.96 -8.70
N GLU A 44 1.57 3.30 -9.91
CA GLU A 44 0.77 3.20 -11.13
C GLU A 44 1.30 2.16 -12.12
N ARG A 45 2.21 1.28 -11.67
CA ARG A 45 2.82 0.24 -12.53
C ARG A 45 2.72 -1.14 -11.91
N ASP A 46 2.77 -2.14 -12.79
CA ASP A 46 2.89 -3.53 -12.40
C ASP A 46 4.15 -3.77 -11.55
N LEU A 47 4.01 -4.58 -10.52
CA LEU A 47 5.08 -4.90 -9.59
C LEU A 47 5.37 -6.39 -9.61
N GLU A 48 6.61 -6.75 -9.91
CA GLU A 48 7.07 -8.12 -9.82
C GLU A 48 7.67 -8.40 -8.44
N TYR A 49 7.17 -9.43 -7.79
CA TYR A 49 7.71 -9.89 -6.52
C TYR A 49 7.89 -11.40 -6.48
N LYS A 50 8.77 -11.86 -5.59
CA LYS A 50 9.10 -13.27 -5.43
C LYS A 50 8.52 -13.77 -4.12
N SER A 51 7.86 -14.91 -4.17
CA SER A 51 7.43 -15.68 -3.01
C SER A 51 8.17 -17.01 -2.98
N SER A 52 8.15 -17.65 -1.82
CA SER A 52 8.64 -19.01 -1.61
C SER A 52 7.52 -19.82 -1.00
N ASP A 53 7.12 -20.90 -1.67
CA ASP A 53 6.13 -21.86 -1.18
C ASP A 53 6.77 -23.21 -0.95
N TRP A 54 6.20 -24.03 -0.06
CA TRP A 54 6.63 -25.40 0.17
C TRP A 54 5.66 -26.37 -0.51
N VAL A 55 6.16 -27.14 -1.49
CA VAL A 55 5.39 -28.17 -2.21
C VAL A 55 6.12 -29.50 -2.09
N ASP A 56 5.45 -30.52 -1.56
CA ASP A 56 6.00 -31.86 -1.34
C ASP A 56 7.37 -31.86 -0.61
N GLY A 57 7.51 -30.98 0.39
CA GLY A 57 8.74 -30.86 1.19
C GLY A 57 9.91 -30.15 0.48
N LYS A 58 9.69 -29.53 -0.68
CA LYS A 58 10.67 -28.69 -1.37
C LYS A 58 10.21 -27.23 -1.42
N GLU A 59 11.13 -26.31 -1.19
CA GLU A 59 10.90 -24.88 -1.39
C GLU A 59 10.89 -24.58 -2.89
N VAL A 60 9.80 -24.00 -3.38
CA VAL A 60 9.60 -23.56 -4.76
C VAL A 60 9.47 -22.05 -4.77
N LYS A 61 10.31 -21.38 -5.57
CA LYS A 61 10.25 -19.92 -5.76
C LYS A 61 9.33 -19.59 -6.92
N GLN A 62 8.39 -18.68 -6.68
CA GLN A 62 7.47 -18.19 -7.71
C GLN A 62 7.70 -16.70 -7.94
N VAL A 63 7.46 -16.26 -9.17
CA VAL A 63 7.44 -14.84 -9.55
C VAL A 63 5.99 -14.48 -9.81
N HIS A 64 5.52 -13.44 -9.13
CA HIS A 64 4.16 -12.90 -9.27
C HIS A 64 4.23 -11.50 -9.84
N THR A 65 3.18 -11.11 -10.55
CA THR A 65 2.99 -9.76 -11.08
C THR A 65 1.72 -9.17 -10.48
N ALA A 66 1.87 -8.16 -9.63
CA ALA A 66 0.77 -7.46 -8.97
C ALA A 66 0.33 -6.24 -9.78
N VAL A 67 -0.93 -6.23 -10.21
CA VAL A 67 -1.53 -5.17 -11.04
C VAL A 67 -1.95 -3.97 -10.18
N PRO A 68 -1.68 -2.72 -10.59
CA PRO A 68 -2.03 -1.50 -9.86
C PRO A 68 -3.45 -1.46 -9.31
N GLY A 69 -3.57 -0.95 -8.07
CA GLY A 69 -4.88 -0.74 -7.43
C GLY A 69 -5.52 -1.98 -6.82
N THR A 70 -4.91 -3.16 -6.98
CA THR A 70 -5.34 -4.39 -6.32
C THR A 70 -4.81 -4.51 -4.90
N ALA A 71 -5.43 -5.37 -4.08
CA ALA A 71 -4.91 -5.71 -2.75
C ALA A 71 -3.53 -6.37 -2.83
N GLU A 72 -3.27 -7.17 -3.86
CA GLU A 72 -1.96 -7.78 -4.12
C GLU A 72 -0.91 -6.70 -4.42
N HIS A 73 -1.26 -5.66 -5.19
CA HIS A 73 -0.36 -4.54 -5.47
C HIS A 73 -0.03 -3.73 -4.22
N PHE A 74 -1.01 -3.46 -3.37
CA PHE A 74 -0.77 -2.86 -2.06
C PHE A 74 0.17 -3.73 -1.21
N SER A 75 -0.06 -5.05 -1.18
CA SER A 75 0.81 -6.01 -0.47
C SER A 75 2.24 -5.99 -1.02
N ALA A 76 2.40 -6.02 -2.35
CA ALA A 76 3.71 -5.97 -2.99
C ALA A 76 4.46 -4.67 -2.70
N LEU A 77 3.76 -3.54 -2.70
CA LEU A 77 4.31 -2.24 -2.28
C LEU A 77 4.86 -2.32 -0.85
N VAL A 78 4.03 -2.74 0.09
CA VAL A 78 4.35 -2.77 1.52
C VAL A 78 5.50 -3.71 1.85
N TRP A 79 5.50 -4.92 1.30
CA TRP A 79 6.45 -5.96 1.70
C TRP A 79 7.72 -6.01 0.86
N HIS A 80 7.66 -5.62 -0.42
CA HIS A 80 8.75 -5.88 -1.35
C HIS A 80 9.38 -4.62 -1.95
N TYR A 81 8.60 -3.54 -2.11
CA TYR A 81 9.07 -2.36 -2.83
C TYR A 81 9.40 -1.19 -1.93
N ILE A 82 8.51 -0.79 -1.02
CA ILE A 82 8.69 0.42 -0.23
C ILE A 82 9.90 0.31 0.73
N PRO A 83 10.01 -0.73 1.58
CA PRO A 83 11.18 -0.87 2.46
C PRO A 83 12.48 -1.08 1.69
N HIS A 84 12.45 -1.91 0.65
CA HIS A 84 13.68 -2.39 0.01
C HIS A 84 14.15 -1.54 -1.17
N ARG A 85 13.23 -0.95 -1.95
CA ARG A 85 13.54 -0.14 -3.14
C ARG A 85 13.32 1.36 -2.92
N ALA A 86 12.21 1.77 -2.30
CA ALA A 86 11.97 3.18 -1.98
C ALA A 86 12.78 3.66 -0.75
N LYS A 87 13.25 2.73 0.09
CA LYS A 87 13.98 3.00 1.33
C LYS A 87 13.17 3.89 2.29
N VAL A 88 11.88 3.57 2.41
CA VAL A 88 10.94 4.19 3.34
C VAL A 88 10.45 3.10 4.29
N GLY A 89 10.40 3.37 5.58
CA GLY A 89 9.91 2.43 6.58
C GLY A 89 8.41 2.22 6.47
N VAL A 90 7.95 1.02 6.82
CA VAL A 90 6.53 0.71 7.00
C VAL A 90 6.34 0.27 8.44
N SER A 91 5.53 0.98 9.22
CA SER A 91 5.42 0.77 10.67
C SER A 91 4.10 0.14 11.11
N VAL A 92 3.01 0.40 10.37
CA VAL A 92 1.66 -0.07 10.71
C VAL A 92 0.94 -0.46 9.45
N ILE A 93 0.24 -1.60 9.46
CA ILE A 93 -0.66 -2.04 8.38
C ILE A 93 -2.01 -2.34 9.01
N LYS A 94 -3.08 -1.72 8.49
CA LYS A 94 -4.45 -1.83 9.00
C LYS A 94 -5.43 -2.07 7.86
N ASN A 95 -6.50 -2.79 8.17
CA ASN A 95 -7.71 -2.80 7.36
C ASN A 95 -8.71 -1.89 8.10
N GLU A 96 -9.00 -0.72 7.54
CA GLU A 96 -9.95 0.22 8.13
C GLU A 96 -11.41 -0.11 7.75
N GLY A 97 -11.62 -1.26 7.10
CA GLY A 97 -12.93 -1.89 6.98
C GLY A 97 -13.89 -1.17 6.04
N GLU A 98 -15.11 -1.68 6.07
CA GLU A 98 -16.26 -1.32 5.26
C GLU A 98 -16.85 0.06 5.66
N VAL A 99 -16.17 1.17 5.39
CA VAL A 99 -16.68 2.51 5.76
C VAL A 99 -17.96 2.84 4.96
N PRO A 100 -19.14 3.04 5.59
CA PRO A 100 -20.35 3.44 4.90
C PRO A 100 -20.16 4.77 4.16
N PHE A 101 -20.70 4.89 2.94
CA PHE A 101 -20.56 6.09 2.10
C PHE A 101 -20.99 7.38 2.82
N GLU A 102 -21.95 7.28 3.74
CA GLU A 102 -22.53 8.40 4.49
C GLU A 102 -21.56 9.00 5.52
N GLU A 103 -20.69 8.19 6.15
CA GLU A 103 -19.69 8.67 7.13
C GLU A 103 -18.45 9.29 6.46
N ARG A 104 -18.23 9.04 5.16
CA ARG A 104 -17.07 9.57 4.42
C ARG A 104 -17.16 11.07 4.12
N ALA A 105 -18.37 11.63 4.03
CA ALA A 105 -18.57 13.04 3.73
C ALA A 105 -18.29 13.95 4.92
N GLU A 106 -18.32 13.44 6.16
CA GLU A 106 -17.97 14.21 7.36
C GLU A 106 -16.45 14.25 7.56
N ILE A 107 -15.74 13.13 7.36
CA ILE A 107 -14.27 13.07 7.48
C ILE A 107 -13.58 13.98 6.45
N LEU A 108 -14.13 14.12 5.23
CA LEU A 108 -13.58 15.00 4.18
C LEU A 108 -14.04 16.47 4.28
N ARG A 109 -14.99 16.80 5.18
CA ARG A 109 -15.47 18.17 5.38
C ARG A 109 -14.76 18.90 6.52
N ASP A 110 -14.16 18.19 7.45
CA ASP A 110 -13.46 18.80 8.59
C ASP A 110 -12.04 19.33 8.25
N ASP A 111 -11.56 19.08 7.02
CA ASP A 111 -10.27 19.59 6.48
C ASP A 111 -10.46 20.69 5.39
N LEU A 112 -11.61 21.36 5.31
CA LEU A 112 -11.89 22.51 4.42
C LEU A 112 -12.17 23.82 5.18
#